data_AF-A0A2Z6RAR9-F1
#
_entry.id   AF-A0A2Z6RAR9-F1
#
_cell.length_a   1.000
_cell.length_b   1.000
_cell.length_c   1.000
_cell.angle_alpha   90.00
_cell.angle_beta   90.00
_cell.angle_gamma   90.00
#
_symmetry.space_group_name_H-M   'P 1'
#
loop_
_entity.id
_entity.type
_entity.pdbx_description
1 polymer ?
#
loop_
_entity_poly.entity_id
_entity_poly.type
_entity_poly.pdbx_seq_one_letter_code
_entity_poly.pdbx_strand_id
1 'polypeptide(L)'
;MIDPNSTHVLMTARFIQTRENTQYEQFTTSLFNWPSAFRAESMAILLVLIVSPDNCNITIHTDSQSVISKFNNFLESDQRLTPRSIFNISSSTLIWTYIYNYYLTKHLKVQLNKVQAHSTNYRNNVIDHLVRAAHNLENQHLSFRSVAPAFLTIFPVWNGVPVEHRLRHFLKIFTDCKNFETLYNLNCNTKYRQHNISIDWRRTLSLLSSSSFANNTTFFAQIFQDQTVYE
;
A
#
# COMPACT_ATOMS: atom_id res chain seq x y z
N MET A 1 6.81 -14.49 -8.64
CA MET A 1 7.41 -14.10 -9.93
C MET A 1 6.35 -13.31 -10.67
N ILE A 2 6.68 -12.14 -11.24
CA ILE A 2 5.72 -11.32 -11.98
C ILE A 2 5.70 -11.85 -13.42
N ASP A 3 4.52 -12.26 -13.91
CA ASP A 3 4.34 -12.65 -15.32
C ASP A 3 4.27 -11.38 -16.18
N PRO A 4 5.21 -11.17 -17.13
CA PRO A 4 5.23 -10.01 -18.01
C PRO A 4 4.03 -9.93 -18.98
N ASN A 5 3.27 -11.02 -19.15
CA ASN A 5 2.09 -11.06 -20.03
C ASN A 5 0.77 -10.83 -19.28
N SER A 6 0.79 -10.71 -17.95
CA SER A 6 -0.42 -10.44 -17.17
C SER A 6 -0.68 -8.94 -17.06
N THR A 7 -1.91 -8.51 -17.38
CA THR A 7 -2.37 -7.12 -17.18
C THR A 7 -2.55 -6.76 -15.70
N HIS A 8 -2.49 -7.73 -14.80
CA HIS A 8 -2.67 -7.56 -13.36
C HIS A 8 -1.54 -8.23 -12.58
N VAL A 9 -0.87 -7.48 -11.71
CA VAL A 9 0.07 -8.07 -10.76
C VAL A 9 -0.70 -8.56 -9.53
N LEU A 10 -0.67 -9.87 -9.33
CA LEU A 10 -1.35 -10.57 -8.25
C LEU A 10 -0.39 -10.99 -7.14
N MET A 11 -0.86 -10.92 -5.90
CA MET A 11 -0.14 -11.47 -4.75
C MET A 11 -1.07 -12.25 -3.84
N THR A 12 -0.64 -13.43 -3.42
CA THR A 12 -1.44 -14.33 -2.58
C THR A 12 -1.14 -14.08 -1.11
N ALA A 13 -2.17 -13.94 -0.28
CA ALA A 13 -2.10 -13.95 1.17
C ALA A 13 -2.79 -15.19 1.72
N ARG A 14 -2.21 -15.82 2.75
CA ARG A 14 -2.67 -17.09 3.30
C ARG A 14 -2.40 -17.17 4.79
N PHE A 15 -3.29 -17.82 5.52
CA PHE A 15 -3.01 -18.28 6.89
C PHE A 15 -3.66 -19.65 7.14
N ILE A 16 -3.17 -20.33 8.17
CA ILE A 16 -3.72 -21.59 8.67
C ILE A 16 -4.15 -21.35 10.11
N GLN A 17 -5.40 -21.67 10.42
CA GLN A 17 -5.92 -21.64 11.78
C GLN A 17 -5.75 -23.01 12.42
N THR A 18 -5.27 -23.00 13.66
CA THR A 18 -5.18 -24.20 14.50
C THR A 18 -5.98 -23.95 15.78
N ARG A 19 -6.96 -24.80 16.09
CA ARG A 19 -7.53 -24.90 17.45
C ARG A 19 -7.14 -26.25 18.03
N GLU A 20 -6.94 -26.31 19.35
CA GLU A 20 -6.68 -27.59 20.03
C GLU A 20 -7.81 -28.58 19.68
N ASN A 21 -7.43 -29.75 19.15
CA ASN A 21 -8.31 -30.88 18.78
C ASN A 21 -9.28 -30.71 17.58
N THR A 22 -8.98 -29.86 16.59
CA THR A 22 -9.75 -29.81 15.32
C THR A 22 -8.87 -29.92 14.07
N GLN A 23 -9.47 -30.28 12.93
CA GLN A 23 -8.82 -30.20 11.62
C GLN A 23 -8.43 -28.74 11.31
N TYR A 24 -7.32 -28.57 10.60
CA TYR A 24 -6.83 -27.25 10.23
C TYR A 24 -7.73 -26.59 9.20
N GLU A 25 -8.12 -25.34 9.46
CA GLU A 25 -8.81 -24.52 8.48
C GLU A 25 -7.81 -23.60 7.76
N GLN A 26 -7.97 -23.51 6.44
CA GLN A 26 -7.07 -22.77 5.57
C GLN A 26 -7.82 -21.70 4.80
N PHE A 27 -7.26 -20.50 4.82
CA PHE A 27 -7.81 -19.34 4.12
C PHE A 27 -6.78 -18.78 3.16
N THR A 28 -7.18 -18.53 1.91
CA THR A 28 -6.34 -17.99 0.85
C THR A 28 -7.08 -16.86 0.14
N THR A 29 -6.35 -15.80 -0.21
CA THR A 29 -6.88 -14.72 -1.04
C THR A 29 -5.80 -14.18 -1.96
N SER A 30 -6.23 -13.62 -3.09
CA SER A 30 -5.39 -12.84 -3.99
C SER A 30 -5.59 -11.33 -3.81
N LEU A 31 -4.52 -10.56 -4.01
CA LEU A 31 -4.45 -9.10 -3.90
C LEU A 31 -3.98 -8.48 -5.22
N PHE A 32 -4.56 -7.34 -5.58
CA PHE A 32 -4.25 -6.61 -6.81
C PHE A 32 -3.42 -5.33 -6.56
N ASN A 33 -2.87 -4.80 -7.66
CA ASN A 33 -2.29 -3.47 -7.85
C ASN A 33 -0.94 -3.20 -7.17
N TRP A 34 -0.79 -3.52 -5.89
CA TRP A 34 0.37 -3.13 -5.09
C TRP A 34 1.17 -4.36 -4.61
N PRO A 35 1.89 -5.07 -5.50
CA PRO A 35 2.60 -6.30 -5.14
C PRO A 35 3.76 -6.00 -4.16
N SER A 36 3.64 -6.44 -2.91
CA SER A 36 4.78 -6.47 -1.98
C SER A 36 4.57 -7.55 -0.90
N ALA A 37 5.61 -8.32 -0.58
CA ALA A 37 5.53 -9.39 0.44
C ALA A 37 4.92 -8.86 1.76
N PHE A 38 5.38 -7.68 2.18
CA PHE A 38 4.85 -6.94 3.31
C PHE A 38 3.32 -6.74 3.27
N ARG A 39 2.75 -6.42 2.10
CA ARG A 39 1.29 -6.24 1.92
C ARG A 39 0.56 -7.56 2.06
N ALA A 40 1.05 -8.64 1.47
CA ALA A 40 0.43 -9.96 1.57
C ALA A 40 0.46 -10.51 3.00
N GLU A 41 1.57 -10.32 3.71
CA GLU A 41 1.68 -10.69 5.12
C GLU A 41 0.76 -9.83 6.00
N SER A 42 0.67 -8.52 5.73
CA SER A 42 -0.29 -7.63 6.41
C SER A 42 -1.74 -8.08 6.15
N MET A 43 -2.05 -8.51 4.93
CA MET A 43 -3.36 -9.05 4.58
C MET A 43 -3.66 -10.35 5.34
N ALA A 44 -2.68 -11.25 5.45
CA ALA A 44 -2.86 -12.48 6.22
C ALA A 44 -3.25 -12.17 7.68
N ILE A 45 -2.62 -11.16 8.30
CA ILE A 45 -3.03 -10.68 9.64
C ILE A 45 -4.47 -10.17 9.61
N LEU A 46 -4.82 -9.31 8.65
CA LEU A 46 -6.18 -8.77 8.56
C LEU A 46 -7.23 -9.89 8.48
N LEU A 47 -6.98 -10.91 7.67
CA LEU A 47 -7.90 -12.05 7.55
C LEU A 47 -8.06 -12.81 8.88
N VAL A 48 -6.96 -13.03 9.61
CA VAL A 48 -7.01 -13.65 10.94
C VAL A 48 -7.93 -12.84 11.87
N LEU A 49 -7.84 -11.51 11.86
CA LEU A 49 -8.69 -10.65 12.70
C LEU A 49 -10.16 -10.67 12.25
N ILE A 50 -10.42 -10.77 10.94
CA ILE A 50 -11.78 -10.86 10.39
C ILE A 50 -12.48 -12.15 10.82
N VAL A 51 -11.79 -13.30 10.75
CA VAL A 51 -12.39 -14.60 11.13
C VAL A 51 -12.46 -14.82 12.64
N SER A 52 -11.64 -14.09 13.39
CA SER A 52 -11.59 -14.25 14.85
C SER A 52 -12.86 -13.73 15.53
N PRO A 53 -13.39 -14.43 16.54
CA PRO A 53 -14.52 -13.94 17.32
C PRO A 53 -14.13 -12.76 18.20
N ASP A 54 -15.13 -12.02 18.66
CA ASP A 54 -14.93 -10.86 19.53
C ASP A 54 -14.36 -11.28 20.90
N ASN A 55 -13.56 -10.40 21.51
CA ASN A 55 -12.93 -10.56 22.81
C ASN A 55 -11.98 -11.77 22.93
N CYS A 56 -11.44 -12.28 21.83
CA CYS A 56 -10.53 -13.42 21.86
C CYS A 56 -9.05 -13.03 21.94
N ASN A 57 -8.25 -13.99 22.41
CA ASN A 57 -6.81 -13.93 22.40
C ASN A 57 -6.27 -14.67 21.16
N ILE A 58 -5.44 -14.00 20.38
CA ILE A 58 -4.90 -14.49 19.13
C ILE A 58 -3.39 -14.49 19.21
N THR A 59 -2.77 -15.65 18.97
CA THR A 59 -1.32 -15.75 18.78
C THR A 59 -1.04 -16.03 17.32
N ILE A 60 -0.34 -15.11 16.66
CA ILE A 60 0.01 -15.20 15.24
C ILE A 60 1.50 -15.47 15.13
N HIS A 61 1.86 -16.54 14.42
CA HIS A 61 3.24 -16.88 14.11
C HIS A 61 3.56 -16.41 12.68
N THR A 62 4.55 -15.54 12.53
CA THR A 62 4.99 -15.02 11.22
C THR A 62 6.50 -14.90 11.17
N ASP A 63 7.08 -15.12 10.00
CA ASP A 63 8.50 -14.89 9.72
C ASP A 63 8.79 -13.45 9.27
N SER A 64 7.79 -12.58 9.19
CA SER A 64 7.99 -11.20 8.78
C SER A 64 8.31 -10.28 9.94
N GLN A 65 9.59 -9.96 10.13
CA GLN A 65 10.00 -8.99 11.15
C GLN A 65 9.41 -7.60 10.88
N SER A 66 9.30 -7.20 9.60
CA SER A 66 8.76 -5.90 9.22
C SER A 66 7.30 -5.73 9.64
N VAL A 67 6.49 -6.79 9.50
CA VAL A 67 5.08 -6.76 9.92
C VAL A 67 4.96 -6.75 11.43
N ILE A 68 5.76 -7.54 12.16
CA ILE A 68 5.79 -7.53 13.62
C ILE A 68 6.14 -6.13 14.14
N SER A 69 7.25 -5.57 13.66
CA SER A 69 7.69 -4.23 14.08
C SER A 69 6.64 -3.16 13.79
N LYS A 70 5.97 -3.23 12.63
CA LYS A 70 4.90 -2.27 12.34
C LYS A 70 3.69 -2.48 13.25
N PHE A 71 3.27 -3.72 13.49
CA PHE A 71 2.14 -4.01 14.36
C PHE A 71 2.35 -3.48 15.78
N ASN A 72 3.53 -3.76 16.36
CA ASN A 72 3.89 -3.28 17.68
C ASN A 72 3.91 -1.75 17.71
N ASN A 73 4.63 -1.10 16.80
CA ASN A 73 4.68 0.36 16.73
C ASN A 73 3.29 1.01 16.54
N PHE A 74 2.40 0.35 15.81
CA PHE A 74 1.08 0.86 15.47
C PHE A 74 0.05 0.68 16.60
N LEU A 75 0.25 -0.29 17.49
CA LEU A 75 -0.63 -0.54 18.65
C LEU A 75 -0.07 -0.01 19.97
N GLU A 76 1.26 0.03 20.13
CA GLU A 76 1.93 0.61 21.31
C GLU A 76 1.85 2.14 21.30
N SER A 77 1.71 2.76 20.13
CA SER A 77 1.29 4.15 20.07
C SER A 77 -0.16 4.21 20.55
N ASP A 78 -0.37 4.49 21.84
CA ASP A 78 -1.68 4.71 22.49
C ASP A 78 -2.45 5.94 21.92
N GLN A 79 -2.05 6.38 20.72
CA GLN A 79 -2.65 7.43 19.94
C GLN A 79 -3.74 6.83 19.06
N ARG A 80 -4.97 7.30 19.27
CA ARG A 80 -6.08 7.05 18.34
C ARG A 80 -5.65 7.40 16.91
N LEU A 81 -5.94 6.52 15.96
CA LEU A 81 -5.69 6.83 14.56
C LEU A 81 -6.49 8.07 14.15
N THR A 82 -5.78 9.12 13.78
CA THR A 82 -6.36 10.31 13.15
C THR A 82 -6.23 10.18 11.65
N PRO A 83 -7.09 10.84 10.84
CA PRO A 83 -6.93 10.88 9.39
C PRO A 83 -5.51 11.26 8.96
N ARG A 84 -4.87 12.19 9.68
CA ARG A 84 -3.48 12.60 9.45
C ARG A 84 -2.48 11.48 9.67
N SER A 85 -2.59 10.71 10.76
CA SER A 85 -1.64 9.61 11.02
C SER A 85 -1.82 8.47 10.01
N ILE A 86 -3.05 8.19 9.60
CA ILE A 86 -3.37 7.20 8.55
C ILE A 86 -2.70 7.58 7.23
N PHE A 87 -2.87 8.82 6.78
CA PHE A 87 -2.27 9.27 5.51
C PHE A 87 -0.75 9.46 5.55
N ASN A 88 -0.12 9.32 6.73
CA ASN A 88 1.33 9.28 6.90
C ASN A 88 1.89 7.85 6.91
N ILE A 89 1.05 6.82 6.87
CA ILE A 89 1.51 5.43 6.77
C ILE A 89 2.26 5.24 5.44
N SER A 90 3.43 4.61 5.52
CA SER A 90 4.36 4.43 4.40
C SER A 90 3.88 3.45 3.33
N SER A 91 3.17 2.40 3.74
CA SER A 91 2.79 1.29 2.89
C SER A 91 1.53 0.59 3.38
N SER A 92 0.74 0.07 2.44
CA SER A 92 -0.46 -0.74 2.72
C SER A 92 -1.46 -0.04 3.64
N THR A 93 -1.60 1.29 3.51
CA THR A 93 -2.38 2.14 4.42
C THR A 93 -3.80 1.62 4.63
N LEU A 94 -4.46 1.15 3.56
CA LEU A 94 -5.82 0.64 3.62
C LEU A 94 -5.92 -0.60 4.53
N ILE A 95 -5.04 -1.57 4.33
CA ILE A 95 -4.99 -2.81 5.11
C ILE A 95 -4.77 -2.52 6.59
N TRP A 96 -3.79 -1.66 6.90
CA TRP A 96 -3.48 -1.29 8.29
C TRP A 96 -4.61 -0.50 8.96
N THR A 97 -5.36 0.29 8.19
CA THR A 97 -6.56 0.98 8.70
C THR A 97 -7.64 -0.03 9.10
N TYR A 98 -7.85 -1.08 8.30
CA TYR A 98 -8.79 -2.16 8.67
C TYR A 98 -8.29 -3.01 9.83
N ILE A 99 -6.99 -3.34 9.89
CA ILE A 99 -6.39 -4.08 11.01
C ILE A 99 -6.71 -3.36 12.32
N TYR A 100 -6.49 -2.05 12.37
CA TYR A 100 -6.81 -1.24 13.55
C TYR A 100 -8.29 -1.20 13.87
N ASN A 101 -9.14 -1.04 12.85
CA ASN A 101 -10.59 -1.04 13.03
C ASN A 101 -11.05 -2.36 13.69
N TYR A 102 -10.69 -3.51 13.12
CA TYR A 102 -11.09 -4.81 13.68
C TYR A 102 -10.47 -5.08 15.05
N TYR A 103 -9.21 -4.71 15.26
CA TYR A 103 -8.55 -4.83 16.56
C TYR A 103 -9.35 -4.12 17.67
N LEU A 104 -9.77 -2.87 17.41
CA LEU A 104 -10.55 -2.09 18.37
C LEU A 104 -12.00 -2.56 18.49
N THR A 105 -12.72 -2.72 17.38
CA THR A 105 -14.17 -3.01 17.42
C THR A 105 -14.46 -4.39 18.00
N LYS A 106 -13.54 -5.34 17.82
CA LYS A 106 -13.68 -6.71 18.34
C LYS A 106 -12.98 -6.91 19.68
N HIS A 107 -12.34 -5.90 20.26
CA HIS A 107 -11.59 -6.00 21.54
C HIS A 107 -10.59 -7.17 21.58
N LEU A 108 -9.82 -7.35 20.50
CA LEU A 108 -8.92 -8.48 20.35
C LEU A 108 -7.63 -8.28 21.16
N LYS A 109 -7.10 -9.37 21.72
CA LYS A 109 -5.74 -9.39 22.29
C LYS A 109 -4.83 -10.18 21.35
N VAL A 110 -3.98 -9.47 20.62
CA VAL A 110 -3.14 -10.08 19.58
C VAL A 110 -1.69 -10.08 19.99
N GLN A 111 -1.04 -11.24 19.92
CA GLN A 111 0.39 -11.42 20.12
C GLN A 111 1.02 -11.96 18.83
N LEU A 112 2.05 -11.28 18.33
CA LEU A 112 2.83 -11.72 17.18
C LEU A 112 4.16 -12.33 17.63
N ASN A 113 4.41 -13.57 17.22
CA ASN A 113 5.63 -14.30 17.53
C ASN A 113 6.45 -14.51 16.26
N LYS A 114 7.71 -14.07 16.27
CA LYS A 114 8.64 -14.31 15.17
C LYS A 114 8.98 -15.79 15.09
N VAL A 115 8.81 -16.37 13.91
CA VAL A 115 9.36 -17.69 13.58
C VAL A 115 10.54 -17.54 12.62
N GLN A 116 11.48 -18.48 12.69
CA GLN A 116 12.64 -18.47 11.81
C GLN A 116 12.22 -18.87 10.39
N ALA A 117 12.51 -17.98 9.43
CA ALA A 117 12.32 -18.26 8.01
C ALA A 117 13.15 -19.48 7.62
N HIS A 118 12.58 -20.39 6.83
CA HIS A 118 13.24 -21.60 6.34
C HIS A 118 13.77 -22.57 7.43
N SER A 119 13.29 -22.46 8.67
CA SER A 119 13.44 -23.56 9.62
C SER A 119 12.59 -24.75 9.18
N THR A 120 12.91 -25.97 9.65
CA THR A 120 12.13 -27.21 9.45
C THR A 120 10.73 -27.17 10.08
N ASN A 121 10.14 -25.99 10.25
CA ASN A 121 8.76 -25.82 10.66
C ASN A 121 7.84 -26.26 9.51
N TYR A 122 7.38 -27.50 9.62
CA TYR A 122 6.46 -28.16 8.71
C TYR A 122 5.30 -27.24 8.27
N ARG A 123 4.73 -26.45 9.18
CA ARG A 123 3.57 -25.59 8.89
C ARG A 123 3.91 -24.43 7.95
N ASN A 124 5.06 -23.79 8.13
CA ASN A 124 5.51 -22.72 7.23
C ASN A 124 5.79 -23.27 5.83
N ASN A 125 6.46 -24.42 5.75
CA ASN A 125 6.75 -25.07 4.46
C ASN A 125 5.46 -25.48 3.73
N VAL A 126 4.45 -25.94 4.47
CA VAL A 126 3.11 -26.22 3.91
C VAL A 126 2.46 -24.94 3.39
N ILE A 127 2.53 -23.82 4.13
CA ILE A 127 1.99 -22.53 3.66
C ILE A 127 2.71 -22.09 2.38
N ASP A 128 4.04 -22.12 2.34
CA ASP A 128 4.84 -21.70 1.17
C ASP A 128 4.54 -22.54 -0.07
N HIS A 129 4.46 -23.87 0.08
CA HIS A 129 4.11 -24.76 -1.01
C HIS A 129 2.71 -24.47 -1.54
N LEU A 130 1.75 -24.25 -0.64
CA LEU A 130 0.37 -24.00 -1.02
C LEU A 130 0.17 -22.60 -1.63
N VAL A 131 0.89 -21.57 -1.16
CA VAL A 131 0.92 -20.24 -1.79
C VAL A 131 1.37 -20.33 -3.24
N ARG A 132 2.42 -21.12 -3.52
CA ARG A 132 2.89 -21.37 -4.90
C ARG A 132 1.84 -22.07 -5.76
N ALA A 133 1.11 -23.04 -5.20
CA ALA A 133 0.04 -23.74 -5.91
C ALA A 133 -1.19 -22.85 -6.16
N ALA A 134 -1.54 -21.97 -5.22
CA ALA A 134 -2.71 -21.10 -5.31
C ALA A 134 -2.50 -19.85 -6.18
N HIS A 135 -1.26 -19.51 -6.50
CA HIS A 135 -0.96 -18.42 -7.45
C HIS A 135 -1.59 -18.62 -8.83
N ASN A 136 -1.97 -19.87 -9.18
CA ASN A 136 -2.61 -20.22 -10.45
C ASN A 136 -4.15 -20.35 -10.35
N LEU A 137 -4.74 -20.12 -9.16
CA LEU A 137 -6.18 -20.23 -8.95
C LEU A 137 -6.84 -18.84 -9.05
N GLU A 138 -7.36 -18.51 -10.23
CA GLU A 138 -8.06 -17.25 -10.60
C GLU A 138 -9.42 -17.01 -9.89
N ASN A 139 -9.77 -17.77 -8.85
CA ASN A 139 -11.17 -17.81 -8.37
C ASN A 139 -11.39 -17.34 -6.92
N GLN A 140 -10.34 -16.93 -6.18
CA GLN A 140 -10.47 -16.43 -4.80
C GLN A 140 -9.85 -15.04 -4.65
N HIS A 141 -10.62 -14.03 -5.06
CA HIS A 141 -10.20 -12.64 -5.08
C HIS A 141 -10.95 -11.82 -4.03
N LEU A 142 -10.23 -11.25 -3.07
CA LEU A 142 -10.78 -10.18 -2.22
C LEU A 142 -10.51 -8.83 -2.88
N SER A 143 -11.55 -8.25 -3.45
CA SER A 143 -11.55 -6.84 -3.80
C SER A 143 -11.90 -6.03 -2.56
N PHE A 144 -10.94 -5.26 -2.05
CA PHE A 144 -11.26 -4.23 -1.07
C PHE A 144 -12.01 -3.13 -1.81
N ARG A 145 -13.33 -3.11 -1.65
CA ARG A 145 -14.08 -1.90 -1.95
C ARG A 145 -13.50 -0.82 -1.06
N SER A 146 -13.05 0.29 -1.64
CA SER A 146 -12.41 1.44 -0.98
C SER A 146 -13.35 2.19 -0.01
N VAL A 147 -14.15 1.46 0.75
CA VAL A 147 -15.07 1.99 1.74
C VAL A 147 -14.24 2.34 2.95
N ALA A 148 -14.02 3.64 3.11
CA ALA A 148 -13.34 4.16 4.26
C ALA A 148 -14.04 3.65 5.54
N PRO A 149 -13.29 3.12 6.53
CA PRO A 149 -13.89 2.71 7.80
C PRO A 149 -14.56 3.92 8.48
N ALA A 150 -15.50 3.68 9.38
CA ALA A 150 -16.43 4.71 9.89
C ALA A 150 -15.76 5.99 10.45
N PHE A 151 -14.49 5.92 10.87
CA PHE A 151 -13.72 7.07 11.37
C PHE A 151 -12.97 7.86 10.28
N LEU A 152 -13.02 7.43 9.02
CA LEU A 152 -12.45 8.11 7.87
C LEU A 152 -13.57 8.40 6.88
N THR A 153 -13.89 9.68 6.64
CA THR A 153 -15.01 10.05 5.77
C THR A 153 -14.75 9.72 4.29
N ILE A 154 -13.49 9.83 3.86
CA ILE A 154 -13.08 9.65 2.46
C ILE A 154 -11.70 9.00 2.42
N PHE A 155 -11.52 7.98 1.57
CA PHE A 155 -10.22 7.40 1.25
C PHE A 155 -9.80 7.81 -0.18
N PRO A 156 -8.58 8.35 -0.39
CA PRO A 156 -8.14 8.81 -1.71
C PRO A 156 -7.97 7.64 -2.68
N VAL A 157 -8.48 7.83 -3.90
CA VAL A 157 -8.44 6.86 -4.99
C VAL A 157 -7.91 7.56 -6.24
N TRP A 158 -7.03 6.88 -6.98
CA TRP A 158 -6.52 7.33 -8.26
C TRP A 158 -6.87 6.32 -9.35
N ASN A 159 -7.59 6.74 -10.39
CA ASN A 159 -8.09 5.85 -11.47
C ASN A 159 -8.77 4.57 -10.95
N GLY A 160 -9.60 4.68 -9.91
CA GLY A 160 -10.27 3.54 -9.29
C GLY A 160 -9.39 2.70 -8.34
N VAL A 161 -8.10 3.01 -8.20
CA VAL A 161 -7.17 2.30 -7.31
C VAL A 161 -6.91 3.08 -6.01
N PRO A 162 -7.08 2.48 -4.82
CA PRO A 162 -6.75 3.13 -3.55
C PRO A 162 -5.29 3.59 -3.48
N VAL A 163 -5.06 4.81 -2.99
CA VAL A 163 -3.71 5.34 -2.73
C VAL A 163 -3.20 4.80 -1.40
N GLU A 164 -2.35 3.77 -1.44
CA GLU A 164 -1.89 3.04 -0.25
C GLU A 164 -0.47 3.41 0.24
N HIS A 165 0.01 4.56 -0.22
CA HIS A 165 1.25 5.18 0.21
C HIS A 165 0.98 6.50 0.94
N ARG A 166 2.03 7.13 1.47
CA ARG A 166 1.94 8.47 2.07
C ARG A 166 1.25 9.43 1.12
N LEU A 167 0.09 9.95 1.51
CA LEU A 167 -0.74 10.77 0.62
C LEU A 167 0.02 12.01 0.13
N ARG A 168 0.76 12.68 1.02
CA ARG A 168 1.58 13.85 0.65
C ARG A 168 2.64 13.50 -0.41
N HIS A 169 3.28 12.34 -0.28
CA HIS A 169 4.29 11.91 -1.23
C HIS A 169 3.65 11.56 -2.58
N PHE A 170 2.51 10.87 -2.55
CA PHE A 170 1.73 10.59 -3.75
C PHE A 170 1.32 11.88 -4.47
N LEU A 171 0.73 12.85 -3.75
CA LEU A 171 0.34 14.14 -4.32
C LEU A 171 1.53 14.93 -4.88
N LYS A 172 2.69 14.85 -4.23
CA LYS A 172 3.92 15.44 -4.76
C LYS A 172 4.31 14.81 -6.09
N ILE A 173 4.41 13.47 -6.16
CA ILE A 173 4.72 12.76 -7.41
C ILE A 173 3.71 13.11 -8.50
N PHE A 174 2.42 13.08 -8.17
CA PHE A 174 1.35 13.42 -9.10
C PHE A 174 1.51 14.84 -9.66
N THR A 175 1.78 15.82 -8.79
CA THR A 175 2.00 17.21 -9.19
C THR A 175 3.26 17.34 -10.05
N ASP A 176 4.35 16.69 -9.65
CA ASP A 176 5.61 16.68 -10.41
C ASP A 176 5.42 16.08 -11.81
N CYS A 177 4.66 14.98 -11.93
CA CYS A 177 4.30 14.38 -13.21
C CYS A 177 3.47 15.32 -14.08
N LYS A 178 2.44 15.96 -13.52
CA LYS A 178 1.57 16.89 -14.26
C LYS A 178 2.34 18.13 -14.73
N ASN A 179 3.23 18.64 -13.88
CA ASN A 179 4.11 19.76 -14.22
C ASN A 179 5.09 19.36 -15.33
N PHE A 180 5.69 18.18 -15.22
CA PHE A 180 6.58 17.67 -16.26
C PHE A 180 5.84 17.46 -17.59
N GLU A 181 4.64 16.88 -17.57
CA GLU A 181 3.82 16.69 -18.77
C GLU A 181 3.51 18.04 -19.44
N THR A 182 3.11 19.04 -18.64
CA THR A 182 2.83 20.40 -19.13
C THR A 182 4.09 21.01 -19.77
N LEU A 183 5.24 20.94 -19.08
CA LEU A 183 6.52 21.43 -19.58
C LEU A 183 6.94 20.72 -20.86
N TYR A 184 6.92 19.38 -20.85
CA TYR A 184 7.28 18.52 -21.97
C TYR A 184 6.42 18.84 -23.20
N ASN A 185 5.15 19.21 -22.97
CA ASN A 185 4.21 19.46 -24.04
C ASN A 185 4.23 20.86 -24.66
N LEU A 186 4.98 21.81 -24.09
CA LEU A 186 5.14 23.16 -24.65
C LEU A 186 5.63 23.14 -26.10
N ASN A 187 5.13 24.07 -26.93
CA ASN A 187 5.50 24.18 -28.36
C ASN A 187 7.03 24.34 -28.56
N CYS A 188 7.70 25.08 -27.68
CA CYS A 188 9.16 25.27 -27.72
C CYS A 188 9.96 23.98 -27.42
N ASN A 189 9.33 23.01 -26.77
CA ASN A 189 9.92 21.72 -26.39
C ASN A 189 9.63 20.61 -27.41
N THR A 190 8.92 20.91 -28.51
CA THR A 190 8.68 19.98 -29.64
C THR A 190 9.94 19.26 -30.13
N LYS A 191 11.06 19.99 -30.23
CA LYS A 191 12.37 19.45 -30.66
C LYS A 191 12.87 18.29 -29.78
N TYR A 192 12.47 18.23 -28.51
CA TYR A 192 12.89 17.20 -27.57
C TYR A 192 12.02 15.93 -27.61
N ARG A 193 10.99 15.91 -28.47
CA ARG A 193 10.11 14.75 -28.68
C ARG A 193 10.52 13.87 -29.85
N GLN A 194 11.62 14.22 -30.52
CA GLN A 194 12.13 13.46 -31.66
C GLN A 194 12.84 12.19 -31.18
N HIS A 195 12.61 11.05 -31.84
CA HIS A 195 13.13 9.73 -31.45
C HIS A 195 14.66 9.62 -31.40
N ASN A 196 15.38 10.56 -32.02
CA ASN A 196 16.84 10.60 -32.08
C ASN A 196 17.49 11.38 -30.93
N ILE A 197 16.71 11.97 -30.02
CA ILE A 197 17.22 12.79 -28.91
C ILE A 197 16.92 12.11 -27.58
N SER A 198 17.97 11.65 -26.91
CA SER A 198 17.89 11.09 -25.55
C SER A 198 18.26 12.16 -24.52
N ILE A 199 17.28 12.60 -23.72
CA ILE A 199 17.49 13.58 -22.64
C ILE A 199 17.29 12.91 -21.30
N ASP A 200 18.26 13.08 -20.41
CA ASP A 200 18.10 12.73 -19.01
C ASP A 200 17.28 13.82 -18.29
N TRP A 201 15.95 13.72 -18.40
CA TRP A 201 15.03 14.68 -17.80
C TRP A 201 15.17 14.78 -16.29
N ARG A 202 15.60 13.71 -15.61
CA ARG A 202 15.82 13.74 -14.16
C ARG A 202 16.98 14.68 -13.83
N ARG A 203 18.10 14.59 -14.55
CA ARG A 203 19.23 15.52 -14.37
C ARG A 203 18.88 16.92 -14.84
N THR A 204 18.21 17.08 -15.98
CA THR A 204 17.81 18.39 -16.51
C THR A 204 16.91 19.15 -15.53
N LEU A 205 15.87 18.50 -15.01
CA LEU A 205 14.97 19.12 -14.02
C LEU A 205 15.69 19.38 -12.70
N SER A 206 16.58 18.48 -12.27
CA SER A 206 17.41 18.72 -11.08
C SER A 206 18.26 19.97 -11.24
N LEU A 207 18.90 20.15 -12.41
CA LEU A 207 19.71 21.33 -12.71
C LEU A 207 18.86 22.61 -12.69
N LEU A 208 17.71 22.60 -13.37
CA LEU A 208 16.77 23.73 -13.38
C LEU A 208 16.26 24.09 -11.98
N SER A 209 16.06 23.09 -11.11
CA SER A 209 15.64 23.30 -9.73
C SER A 209 16.78 23.77 -8.80
N SER A 210 18.03 23.40 -9.12
CA SER A 210 19.22 23.80 -8.36
C SER A 210 19.78 25.16 -8.79
N SER A 211 19.48 25.58 -10.02
CA SER A 211 19.83 26.89 -10.56
C SER A 211 18.84 27.97 -10.14
N SER A 212 18.34 27.92 -8.90
CA SER A 212 18.05 29.16 -8.17
C SER A 212 19.40 29.87 -7.98
N PHE A 213 19.92 30.42 -9.08
CA PHE A 213 20.93 31.45 -9.06
C PHE A 213 20.49 32.44 -7.99
N ALA A 214 21.39 32.78 -7.08
CA ALA A 214 21.29 34.05 -6.38
C ALA A 214 20.88 35.11 -7.42
N ASN A 215 19.74 35.77 -7.18
CA ASN A 215 19.43 37.16 -7.51
C ASN A 215 17.94 37.37 -7.76
N ASN A 216 17.38 38.28 -6.96
CA ASN A 216 16.46 39.33 -7.38
C ASN A 216 16.02 39.26 -8.84
N THR A 217 14.81 38.76 -9.12
CA THR A 217 13.96 39.32 -10.18
C THR A 217 12.55 38.78 -10.06
N THR A 218 11.63 39.73 -10.20
CA THR A 218 10.17 39.61 -10.18
C THR A 218 9.65 38.65 -11.25
N PHE A 219 9.30 37.44 -10.87
CA PHE A 219 8.18 36.74 -11.48
C PHE A 219 7.37 36.12 -10.36
N PHE A 220 6.35 36.87 -9.96
CA PHE A 220 5.35 36.47 -8.99
C PHE A 220 4.74 35.13 -9.36
N ALA A 221 4.53 34.34 -8.32
CA ALA A 221 3.45 33.38 -8.18
C ALA A 221 2.24 33.71 -9.07
N GLN A 222 2.17 33.10 -10.25
CA GLN A 222 0.92 32.90 -10.95
C GLN A 222 0.40 31.54 -10.50
N ILE A 223 -0.12 31.56 -9.27
CA ILE A 223 -1.16 30.65 -8.83
C ILE A 223 -2.27 30.82 -9.88
N PHE A 224 -2.47 29.80 -10.72
CA PHE A 224 -3.63 29.72 -11.58
C PHE A 224 -4.87 29.68 -10.67
N GLN A 225 -5.49 30.84 -10.45
CA GLN A 225 -6.89 30.92 -10.11
C GLN A 225 -7.66 30.47 -11.35
N ASP A 226 -8.22 29.26 -11.26
CA ASP A 226 -9.35 28.86 -12.10
C ASP A 226 -10.46 29.90 -11.88
N GLN A 227 -10.68 30.79 -12.86
CA GLN A 227 -11.96 31.46 -13.01
C GLN A 227 -12.84 30.56 -13.87
N THR A 228 -13.60 29.70 -13.20
CA THR A 228 -14.82 29.15 -13.77
C THR A 228 -15.95 30.14 -13.47
N VAL A 229 -16.30 30.95 -14.46
CA VAL A 229 -17.60 31.62 -14.50
C VAL A 229 -18.55 30.64 -15.18
N TYR A 230 -19.44 30.04 -14.40
CA TYR A 230 -20.70 29.53 -14.93
C TYR A 230 -21.61 30.74 -15.12
N GLU A 231 -22.35 30.72 -16.23
CA GLU A 231 -23.26 31.75 -16.79
C GLU A 231 -23.81 32.81 -15.84
#